data_AF-A0AAN7T7X2-F1
#
_entry.id   AF-A0AAN7T7X2-F1
#
_cell.length_a   1.000
_cell.length_b   1.000
_cell.length_c   1.000
_cell.angle_alpha   90.00
_cell.angle_beta   90.00
_cell.angle_gamma   90.00
#
_symmetry.space_group_name_H-M   'P 1'
#
loop_
_entity.id
_entity.type
_entity.pdbx_description
1 polymer ?
#
loop_
_entity_poly.entity_id
_entity_poly.type
_entity_poly.pdbx_seq_one_letter_code
_entity_poly.pdbx_strand_id
1 'polypeptide(L)'
;MASVVGRTNKPAADVEASDIYGKQGPIKLKIATGGAGQTGVLKALAEAFVEFITTASSENPHPRPPFRVAWLATDTSLSFNALASRLADIAIVYHPYAAQIAISQKVACSPAVQLWKDAFNLIGPVSNPAGLPSDNETSIYELFSSISQAAAHEGSKVSFLSRYDKSANNILESRIWSTIGQTPWAEPATLSEWYTKHIAFPAKALKEACKIGAYTLVDRGTWLQMCNDNECVGMMCFKEGSITWDEDQKSHDVTLSRAYQLDGDGLRNPACALVSPEATDKALAEAFVNWVAWDDGGQDVLCSFREDIAAMKRRVAEMESEAARLREMQSQFDGQNPEERGGEGSRSREDREDVDARSVFVGNVDYSATPEEIQAHFNNGAGSINRVTILLDKFTGHPKGYAYVEFSDPSYVAQALVLNESEFKGRNIKVVPKRTNLPGMTRGRGGGRGGGGPPMRGGRGGFGRGGGPGGSGASYGGGYGGGGGYGAPRGGGGFRGGFRGGRGSRGYAPY
;
A
#
# COMPACT_ATOMS: atom_id res chain seq x y z
N MET A 1 -1.47 -1.34 -35.99
CA MET A 1 -0.84 -2.33 -35.11
C MET A 1 -0.96 -1.85 -33.68
N ALA A 2 -1.31 -2.72 -32.73
CA ALA A 2 -1.28 -2.38 -31.31
C ALA A 2 0.18 -2.21 -30.84
N SER A 3 0.50 -1.13 -30.12
CA SER A 3 1.82 -0.87 -29.53
C SER A 3 1.76 -1.14 -28.03
N VAL A 4 2.75 -1.87 -27.47
CA VAL A 4 2.88 -1.99 -26.01
C VAL A 4 3.55 -0.77 -25.39
N VAL A 5 4.27 0.00 -26.20
CA VAL A 5 4.86 1.28 -25.81
C VAL A 5 3.78 2.36 -25.96
N GLY A 6 3.43 3.00 -24.85
CA GLY A 6 2.45 4.09 -24.82
C GLY A 6 3.10 5.46 -25.00
N ARG A 7 2.37 6.43 -25.58
CA ARG A 7 2.77 7.85 -25.49
C ARG A 7 2.56 8.31 -24.04
N THR A 8 3.63 8.45 -23.25
CA THR A 8 3.54 8.99 -21.90
C THR A 8 3.73 10.50 -21.90
N ASN A 9 2.94 11.22 -21.09
CA ASN A 9 3.16 12.64 -20.82
C ASN A 9 4.34 12.89 -19.87
N LYS A 10 4.85 11.84 -19.21
CA LYS A 10 6.12 11.89 -18.46
C LYS A 10 7.26 11.46 -19.38
N PRO A 11 8.33 12.26 -19.50
CA PRO A 11 9.51 11.82 -20.21
C PRO A 11 10.12 10.61 -19.50
N ALA A 12 10.62 9.65 -20.28
CA ALA A 12 11.33 8.48 -19.77
C ALA A 12 12.51 8.86 -18.84
N ALA A 13 13.07 10.07 -18.97
CA ALA A 13 14.21 10.53 -18.19
C ALA A 13 13.99 10.63 -16.66
N ASP A 14 12.76 10.55 -16.16
CA ASP A 14 12.43 10.86 -14.75
C ASP A 14 12.12 9.64 -13.86
N VAL A 15 12.41 8.40 -14.29
CA VAL A 15 12.20 7.22 -13.43
C VAL A 15 13.42 6.98 -12.54
N GLU A 16 13.46 7.67 -11.40
CA GLU A 16 14.45 7.41 -10.35
C GLU A 16 14.26 6.01 -9.74
N ALA A 17 15.36 5.43 -9.26
CA ALA A 17 15.31 4.16 -8.56
C ALA A 17 14.48 4.30 -7.29
N SER A 18 13.47 3.44 -7.15
CA SER A 18 12.60 3.40 -5.97
C SER A 18 13.33 2.79 -4.77
N ASP A 19 14.21 1.83 -5.02
CA ASP A 19 15.15 1.31 -4.03
C ASP A 19 16.39 0.72 -4.71
N ILE A 20 17.46 0.50 -3.95
CA ILE A 20 18.73 -0.07 -4.41
C ILE A 20 19.13 -1.22 -3.48
N TYR A 21 19.29 -2.40 -4.06
CA TYR A 21 19.62 -3.64 -3.37
C TYR A 21 21.09 -4.01 -3.54
N GLY A 22 21.67 -4.60 -2.50
CA GLY A 22 23.08 -4.96 -2.42
C GLY A 22 23.91 -3.98 -1.59
N LYS A 23 24.93 -4.51 -0.91
CA LYS A 23 25.68 -3.79 0.13
C LYS A 23 26.70 -2.79 -0.42
N GLN A 24 27.36 -3.10 -1.54
CA GLN A 24 28.50 -2.35 -2.06
C GLN A 24 28.61 -2.43 -3.59
N GLY A 25 29.31 -1.47 -4.21
CA GLY A 25 29.61 -1.45 -5.65
C GLY A 25 28.69 -0.56 -6.49
N PRO A 26 28.95 -0.44 -7.81
CA PRO A 26 28.11 0.34 -8.72
C PRO A 26 26.79 -0.37 -9.00
N ILE A 27 25.78 0.39 -9.42
CA ILE A 27 24.54 -0.20 -9.96
C ILE A 27 24.87 -0.81 -11.32
N LYS A 28 24.70 -2.13 -11.47
CA LYS A 28 24.96 -2.86 -12.72
C LYS A 28 23.72 -3.49 -13.35
N LEU A 29 22.61 -3.51 -12.61
CA LEU A 29 21.36 -4.08 -13.09
C LEU A 29 20.19 -3.21 -12.63
N LYS A 30 19.26 -2.91 -13.54
CA LYS A 30 18.05 -2.13 -13.28
C LYS A 30 16.82 -2.97 -13.66
N ILE A 31 15.95 -3.20 -12.68
CA ILE A 31 14.78 -4.07 -12.85
C ILE A 31 13.49 -3.24 -12.66
N ALA A 32 12.67 -3.20 -13.70
CA ALA A 32 11.36 -2.56 -13.70
C ALA A 32 10.27 -3.56 -13.31
N THR A 33 9.58 -3.30 -12.21
CA THR A 33 8.41 -4.09 -11.78
C THR A 33 7.57 -3.32 -10.77
N GLY A 34 6.31 -3.72 -10.62
CA GLY A 34 5.37 -3.13 -9.66
C GLY A 34 5.35 -3.92 -8.36
N GLY A 35 4.40 -4.85 -8.25
CA GLY A 35 4.08 -5.58 -7.02
C GLY A 35 5.27 -6.33 -6.41
N ALA A 36 6.10 -6.98 -7.22
CA ALA A 36 7.23 -7.78 -6.75
C ALA A 36 8.29 -6.97 -5.99
N GLY A 37 8.46 -5.69 -6.32
CA GLY A 37 9.35 -4.82 -5.57
C GLY A 37 8.74 -4.33 -4.26
N GLN A 38 7.44 -4.03 -4.26
CA GLN A 38 6.71 -3.61 -3.05
C GLN A 38 6.60 -4.70 -1.99
N THR A 39 6.45 -5.96 -2.41
CA THR A 39 6.36 -7.10 -1.49
C THR A 39 7.72 -7.48 -0.90
N GLY A 40 8.83 -6.95 -1.41
CA GLY A 40 10.18 -7.32 -1.01
C GLY A 40 10.73 -8.58 -1.71
N VAL A 41 9.94 -9.26 -2.55
CA VAL A 41 10.39 -10.44 -3.31
C VAL A 41 11.59 -10.09 -4.18
N LEU A 42 11.53 -8.96 -4.89
CA LEU A 42 12.65 -8.52 -5.73
C LEU A 42 13.90 -8.22 -4.91
N LYS A 43 13.75 -7.67 -3.69
CA LYS A 43 14.87 -7.39 -2.80
C LYS A 43 15.57 -8.70 -2.40
N ALA A 44 14.81 -9.69 -1.93
CA ALA A 44 15.35 -10.99 -1.54
C ALA A 44 16.09 -11.66 -2.71
N LEU A 45 15.48 -11.68 -3.90
CA LEU A 45 16.10 -12.23 -5.11
C LEU A 45 17.37 -11.45 -5.51
N ALA A 46 17.33 -10.12 -5.48
CA ALA A 46 18.47 -9.30 -5.87
C ALA A 46 19.66 -9.45 -4.91
N GLU A 47 19.41 -9.48 -3.60
CA GLU A 47 20.46 -9.64 -2.59
C GLU A 47 21.09 -11.04 -2.68
N ALA A 48 20.28 -12.09 -2.80
CA ALA A 48 20.76 -13.46 -2.95
C ALA A 48 21.52 -13.65 -4.28
N PHE A 49 21.04 -13.07 -5.38
CA PHE A 49 21.75 -13.14 -6.66
C PHE A 49 23.10 -12.41 -6.64
N VAL A 50 23.16 -11.23 -6.02
CA VAL A 50 24.42 -10.49 -5.85
C VAL A 50 25.40 -11.32 -5.04
N GLU A 51 24.96 -11.98 -3.97
CA GLU A 51 25.79 -12.89 -3.17
C GLU A 51 26.29 -14.08 -4.01
N PHE A 52 25.40 -14.74 -4.76
CA PHE A 52 25.73 -15.85 -5.65
C PHE A 52 26.80 -15.48 -6.70
N ILE A 53 26.63 -14.35 -7.39
CA ILE A 53 27.55 -13.91 -8.45
C ILE A 53 28.91 -13.43 -7.90
N THR A 54 28.95 -12.93 -6.67
CA THR A 54 30.17 -12.32 -6.08
C THR A 54 30.95 -13.28 -5.19
N THR A 55 30.37 -14.45 -4.88
CA THR A 55 30.99 -15.49 -4.05
C THR A 55 31.46 -16.65 -4.93
N ALA A 56 32.67 -17.14 -4.69
CA ALA A 56 33.17 -18.33 -5.37
C ALA A 56 32.40 -19.57 -4.90
N SER A 57 31.88 -20.36 -5.83
CA SER A 57 31.22 -21.64 -5.55
C SER A 57 31.53 -22.66 -6.66
N SER A 58 31.07 -23.91 -6.50
CA SER A 58 31.14 -24.92 -7.55
C SER A 58 30.40 -24.49 -8.82
N GLU A 59 29.31 -23.74 -8.67
CA GLU A 59 28.47 -23.22 -9.76
C GLU A 59 28.97 -21.87 -10.29
N ASN A 60 29.76 -21.13 -9.51
CA ASN A 60 30.37 -19.85 -9.88
C ASN A 60 31.88 -19.84 -9.60
N PRO A 61 32.70 -20.46 -10.47
CA PRO A 61 34.15 -20.54 -10.28
C PRO A 61 34.88 -19.20 -10.49
N HIS A 62 34.21 -18.20 -11.08
CA HIS A 62 34.79 -16.89 -11.42
C HIS A 62 33.89 -15.76 -10.89
N PRO A 63 33.97 -15.46 -9.59
CA PRO A 63 33.11 -14.44 -8.98
C PRO A 63 33.37 -13.06 -9.58
N ARG A 64 32.30 -12.30 -9.76
CA ARG A 64 32.37 -10.91 -10.24
C ARG A 64 32.59 -9.95 -9.06
N PRO A 65 33.13 -8.74 -9.30
CA PRO A 65 33.19 -7.70 -8.27
C PRO A 65 31.80 -7.33 -7.73
N PRO A 66 31.68 -6.92 -6.45
CA PRO A 66 30.43 -6.47 -5.85
C PRO A 66 29.71 -5.41 -6.69
N PHE A 67 28.39 -5.53 -6.77
CA PHE A 67 27.52 -4.60 -7.48
C PHE A 67 26.16 -4.48 -6.78
N ARG A 68 25.36 -3.52 -7.24
CA ARG A 68 24.01 -3.27 -6.74
C ARG A 68 22.98 -3.37 -7.85
N VAL A 69 21.75 -3.67 -7.45
CA VAL A 69 20.57 -3.78 -8.33
C VAL A 69 19.61 -2.64 -7.99
N ALA A 70 19.20 -1.86 -8.97
CA ALA A 70 18.20 -0.81 -8.78
C ALA A 70 16.81 -1.33 -9.15
N TRP A 71 15.84 -1.08 -8.28
CA TRP A 71 14.43 -1.33 -8.58
C TRP A 71 13.77 -0.05 -9.08
N LEU A 72 13.08 -0.15 -10.22
CA LEU A 72 12.21 0.90 -10.74
C LEU A 72 10.75 0.49 -10.51
N ALA A 73 10.01 1.21 -9.66
CA ALA A 73 8.59 0.94 -9.43
C ALA A 73 7.77 1.34 -10.66
N THR A 74 7.27 0.34 -11.39
CA THR A 74 6.55 0.54 -12.65
C THR A 74 5.26 -0.29 -12.69
N ASP A 75 4.24 0.20 -13.40
CA ASP A 75 3.14 -0.65 -13.84
C ASP A 75 3.53 -1.42 -15.12
N THR A 76 2.63 -2.27 -15.63
CA THR A 76 2.89 -3.08 -16.83
C THR A 76 3.27 -2.22 -18.05
N SER A 77 2.58 -1.10 -18.29
CA SER A 77 2.84 -0.21 -19.44
C SER A 77 4.15 0.56 -19.27
N LEU A 78 4.41 1.07 -18.07
CA LEU A 78 5.65 1.76 -17.73
C LEU A 78 6.86 0.82 -17.79
N SER A 79 6.67 -0.46 -17.50
CA SER A 79 7.75 -1.47 -17.62
C SER A 79 8.21 -1.64 -19.07
N PHE A 80 7.27 -1.71 -20.03
CA PHE A 80 7.62 -1.74 -21.45
C PHE A 80 8.28 -0.44 -21.93
N ASN A 81 7.80 0.71 -21.46
CA ASN A 81 8.41 1.99 -21.78
C ASN A 81 9.83 2.12 -21.19
N ALA A 82 10.07 1.56 -20.01
CA ALA A 82 11.38 1.55 -19.36
C ALA A 82 12.39 0.71 -20.15
N LEU A 83 11.98 -0.44 -20.69
CA LEU A 83 12.79 -1.22 -21.63
C LEU A 83 13.08 -0.44 -22.91
N ALA A 84 12.03 0.07 -23.56
CA ALA A 84 12.14 0.81 -24.83
C ALA A 84 13.01 2.07 -24.73
N SER A 85 13.03 2.70 -23.54
CA SER A 85 13.81 3.91 -23.27
C SER A 85 15.17 3.64 -22.63
N ARG A 86 15.59 2.36 -22.53
CA ARG A 86 16.88 1.94 -21.94
C ARG A 86 17.08 2.37 -20.49
N LEU A 87 15.98 2.54 -19.75
CA LEU A 87 16.02 2.83 -18.31
C LEU A 87 16.18 1.57 -17.49
N ALA A 88 15.61 0.46 -17.97
CA ALA A 88 15.63 -0.84 -17.33
C ALA A 88 16.35 -1.86 -18.20
N ASP A 89 17.09 -2.76 -17.56
CA ASP A 89 17.72 -3.91 -18.19
C ASP A 89 16.77 -5.11 -18.22
N ILE A 90 15.89 -5.22 -17.22
CA ILE A 90 14.88 -6.27 -17.08
C ILE A 90 13.52 -5.65 -16.75
N ALA A 91 12.44 -6.18 -17.33
CA ALA A 91 11.08 -5.91 -16.87
C ALA A 91 10.40 -7.21 -16.44
N ILE A 92 9.75 -7.19 -15.27
CA ILE A 92 8.93 -8.31 -14.80
C ILE A 92 7.45 -7.91 -14.97
N VAL A 93 6.76 -8.60 -15.88
CA VAL A 93 5.40 -8.28 -16.32
C VAL A 93 4.45 -9.47 -16.14
N TYR A 94 3.16 -9.17 -16.06
CA TYR A 94 2.10 -10.14 -15.76
C TYR A 94 1.13 -10.37 -16.93
N HIS A 95 1.49 -9.90 -18.13
CA HIS A 95 0.65 -10.01 -19.31
C HIS A 95 1.42 -10.73 -20.44
N PRO A 96 1.23 -12.05 -20.61
CA PRO A 96 2.03 -12.85 -21.55
C PRO A 96 1.85 -12.39 -23.01
N TYR A 97 0.63 -12.02 -23.42
CA TYR A 97 0.41 -11.49 -24.77
C TYR A 97 1.12 -10.15 -25.01
N ALA A 98 1.14 -9.24 -24.04
CA ALA A 98 1.89 -8.00 -24.14
C ALA A 98 3.40 -8.26 -24.18
N ALA A 99 3.89 -9.28 -23.46
CA ALA A 99 5.28 -9.73 -23.54
C ALA A 99 5.63 -10.23 -24.95
N GLN A 100 4.77 -11.03 -25.59
CA GLN A 100 4.97 -11.46 -26.99
C GLN A 100 5.01 -10.26 -27.96
N ILE A 101 4.10 -9.30 -27.80
CA ILE A 101 4.08 -8.10 -28.62
C ILE A 101 5.40 -7.32 -28.43
N ALA A 102 5.87 -7.16 -27.18
CA ALA A 102 7.14 -6.50 -26.88
C ALA A 102 8.32 -7.19 -27.59
N ILE A 103 8.36 -8.52 -27.60
CA ILE A 103 9.37 -9.30 -28.33
C ILE A 103 9.25 -9.07 -29.84
N SER A 104 8.04 -9.15 -30.41
CA SER A 104 7.82 -8.93 -31.84
C SER A 104 8.20 -7.51 -32.29
N GLN A 105 8.06 -6.53 -31.39
CA GLN A 105 8.41 -5.13 -31.60
C GLN A 105 9.89 -4.84 -31.30
N LYS A 106 10.67 -5.86 -30.93
CA LYS A 106 12.08 -5.75 -30.54
C LYS A 106 12.32 -4.82 -29.34
N VAL A 107 11.32 -4.67 -28.48
CA VAL A 107 11.44 -3.98 -27.19
C VAL A 107 12.09 -4.90 -26.14
N ALA A 108 11.95 -6.22 -26.31
CA ALA A 108 12.52 -7.24 -25.42
C ALA A 108 13.15 -8.39 -26.23
N CYS A 109 14.11 -9.09 -25.63
CA CYS A 109 14.66 -10.33 -26.17
C CYS A 109 13.68 -11.51 -26.00
N SER A 110 13.80 -12.47 -26.92
CA SER A 110 13.14 -13.78 -26.80
C SER A 110 14.10 -14.78 -26.13
N PRO A 111 13.58 -15.75 -25.34
CA PRO A 111 12.20 -15.86 -24.88
C PRO A 111 11.91 -14.93 -23.69
N ALA A 112 10.62 -14.66 -23.41
CA ALA A 112 10.27 -14.22 -22.06
C ALA A 112 10.35 -15.44 -21.13
N VAL A 113 10.88 -15.25 -19.93
CA VAL A 113 11.11 -16.34 -18.97
C VAL A 113 10.08 -16.23 -17.86
N GLN A 114 9.32 -17.29 -17.60
CA GLN A 114 8.44 -17.33 -16.43
C GLN A 114 9.29 -17.48 -15.17
N LEU A 115 9.14 -16.56 -14.22
CA LEU A 115 9.90 -16.57 -12.97
C LEU A 115 9.13 -17.25 -11.84
N TRP A 116 7.86 -16.89 -11.65
CA TRP A 116 6.97 -17.49 -10.64
C TRP A 116 5.51 -17.24 -11.01
N LYS A 117 4.59 -17.76 -10.19
CA LYS A 117 3.15 -17.45 -10.29
C LYS A 117 2.65 -16.84 -9.00
N ASP A 118 2.00 -15.69 -9.11
CA ASP A 118 1.30 -15.03 -8.00
C ASP A 118 -0.10 -15.66 -7.86
N ALA A 119 -0.47 -16.03 -6.64
CA ALA A 119 -1.78 -16.61 -6.32
C ALA A 119 -2.74 -15.52 -5.83
N PHE A 120 -3.95 -15.52 -6.38
CA PHE A 120 -5.03 -14.59 -6.04
C PHE A 120 -6.21 -15.33 -5.43
N ASN A 121 -6.96 -14.64 -4.59
CA ASN A 121 -8.16 -15.14 -3.95
C ASN A 121 -9.37 -14.32 -4.38
N LEU A 122 -10.49 -15.00 -4.61
CA LEU A 122 -11.80 -14.37 -4.70
C LEU A 122 -12.36 -14.18 -3.31
N ILE A 123 -12.50 -12.92 -2.89
CA ILE A 123 -13.04 -12.53 -1.60
C ILE A 123 -14.41 -11.90 -1.83
N GLY A 124 -15.33 -12.12 -0.89
CA GLY A 124 -16.64 -11.49 -0.91
C GLY A 124 -17.25 -11.40 0.48
N PRO A 125 -18.42 -10.76 0.60
CA PRO A 125 -19.12 -10.64 1.88
C PRO A 125 -19.64 -12.00 2.35
N VAL A 126 -19.62 -12.24 3.66
CA VAL A 126 -20.18 -13.45 4.31
C VAL A 126 -21.69 -13.58 4.06
N SER A 127 -22.39 -12.47 3.83
CA SER A 127 -23.82 -12.47 3.45
C SER A 127 -24.09 -13.12 2.09
N ASN A 128 -23.06 -13.29 1.26
CA ASN A 128 -23.09 -13.97 -0.03
C ASN A 128 -24.29 -13.59 -0.92
N PRO A 129 -24.47 -12.30 -1.28
CA PRO A 129 -25.61 -11.85 -2.06
C PRO A 129 -25.66 -12.45 -3.47
N ALA A 130 -24.53 -12.96 -4.01
CA ALA A 130 -24.49 -13.65 -5.29
C ALA A 130 -24.83 -15.15 -5.19
N GLY A 131 -25.06 -15.68 -3.99
CA GLY A 131 -25.40 -17.10 -3.79
C GLY A 131 -24.32 -18.05 -4.27
N LEU A 132 -23.04 -17.68 -4.12
CA LEU A 132 -21.92 -18.50 -4.56
C LEU A 132 -21.88 -19.82 -3.78
N PRO A 133 -21.58 -20.95 -4.45
CA PRO A 133 -21.43 -22.23 -3.79
C PRO A 133 -20.24 -22.21 -2.82
N SER A 134 -20.32 -23.06 -1.79
CA SER A 134 -19.29 -23.21 -0.76
C SER A 134 -18.35 -24.38 -1.03
N ASP A 135 -18.39 -24.98 -2.22
CA ASP A 135 -17.49 -26.06 -2.62
C ASP A 135 -16.21 -25.51 -3.26
N ASN A 136 -15.13 -26.30 -3.18
CA ASN A 136 -13.85 -25.97 -3.81
C ASN A 136 -13.76 -26.50 -5.25
N GLU A 137 -14.79 -27.17 -5.77
CA GLU A 137 -14.80 -27.76 -7.11
C GLU A 137 -15.18 -26.74 -8.18
N THR A 138 -16.07 -25.81 -7.85
CA THR A 138 -16.56 -24.76 -8.74
C THR A 138 -15.39 -23.92 -9.27
N SER A 139 -15.31 -23.77 -10.59
CA SER A 139 -14.24 -23.00 -11.24
C SER A 139 -14.39 -21.50 -10.97
N ILE A 140 -13.29 -20.76 -11.02
CA ILE A 140 -13.34 -19.30 -10.84
C ILE A 140 -14.25 -18.62 -11.89
N TYR A 141 -14.32 -19.19 -13.10
CA TYR A 141 -15.16 -18.70 -14.19
C TYR A 141 -16.65 -18.86 -13.88
N GLU A 142 -17.05 -19.99 -13.29
CA GLU A 142 -18.43 -20.21 -12.84
C GLU A 142 -18.79 -19.24 -11.71
N LEU A 143 -17.89 -19.02 -10.74
CA LEU A 143 -18.12 -18.05 -9.67
C LEU A 143 -18.31 -16.62 -10.20
N PHE A 144 -17.47 -16.17 -11.13
CA PHE A 144 -17.62 -14.85 -11.77
C PHE A 144 -18.91 -14.77 -12.59
N SER A 145 -19.31 -15.85 -13.27
CA SER A 145 -20.59 -15.93 -13.98
C SER A 145 -21.76 -15.77 -13.02
N SER A 146 -21.75 -16.45 -11.87
CA SER A 146 -22.77 -16.30 -10.82
C SER A 146 -22.84 -14.89 -10.26
N ILE A 147 -21.70 -14.23 -10.00
CA ILE A 147 -21.65 -12.83 -9.58
C ILE A 147 -22.34 -11.94 -10.63
N SER A 148 -21.97 -12.07 -11.90
CA SER A 148 -22.53 -11.26 -12.99
C SER A 148 -24.03 -11.48 -13.16
N GLN A 149 -24.51 -12.73 -13.09
CA GLN A 149 -25.93 -13.06 -13.20
C GLN A 149 -26.73 -12.51 -12.02
N ALA A 150 -26.22 -12.69 -10.79
CA ALA A 150 -26.87 -12.20 -9.60
C ALA A 150 -26.93 -10.66 -9.56
N ALA A 151 -25.92 -9.99 -10.11
CA ALA A 151 -25.88 -8.54 -10.22
C ALA A 151 -26.87 -7.97 -11.26
N ALA A 152 -27.25 -8.75 -12.27
CA ALA A 152 -28.19 -8.32 -13.31
C ALA A 152 -29.66 -8.23 -12.84
N HIS A 153 -29.98 -8.77 -11.66
CA HIS A 153 -31.34 -8.68 -11.10
C HIS A 153 -31.64 -7.27 -10.56
N GLU A 154 -32.85 -6.77 -10.87
CA GLU A 154 -33.31 -5.48 -10.36
C GLU A 154 -33.39 -5.49 -8.82
N GLY A 155 -32.78 -4.50 -8.17
CA GLY A 155 -32.67 -4.44 -6.71
C GLY A 155 -31.59 -5.36 -6.11
N SER A 156 -30.71 -5.94 -6.93
CA SER A 156 -29.59 -6.73 -6.45
C SER A 156 -28.67 -5.93 -5.54
N LYS A 157 -28.20 -6.58 -4.46
CA LYS A 157 -27.19 -6.03 -3.54
C LYS A 157 -25.78 -6.49 -3.90
N VAL A 158 -25.61 -7.20 -5.02
CA VAL A 158 -24.31 -7.68 -5.46
C VAL A 158 -23.48 -6.50 -5.94
N SER A 159 -22.27 -6.39 -5.41
CA SER A 159 -21.27 -5.43 -5.85
C SER A 159 -19.94 -6.13 -6.06
N PHE A 160 -19.19 -5.71 -7.07
CA PHE A 160 -17.84 -6.15 -7.36
C PHE A 160 -16.92 -4.93 -7.40
N LEU A 161 -15.86 -4.93 -6.61
CA LEU A 161 -14.86 -3.86 -6.57
C LEU A 161 -13.64 -4.27 -7.38
N SER A 162 -13.37 -3.51 -8.43
CA SER A 162 -12.14 -3.60 -9.22
C SER A 162 -11.19 -2.45 -8.92
N ARG A 163 -9.89 -2.76 -8.91
CA ARG A 163 -8.86 -1.73 -8.81
C ARG A 163 -8.76 -0.85 -10.06
N TYR A 164 -9.14 -1.35 -11.23
CA TYR A 164 -9.15 -0.61 -12.50
C TYR A 164 -7.84 0.18 -12.80
N ASP A 165 -6.71 -0.37 -12.38
CA ASP A 165 -5.41 0.32 -12.34
C ASP A 165 -4.33 -0.38 -13.19
N LYS A 166 -4.71 -1.35 -14.03
CA LYS A 166 -3.79 -2.18 -14.84
C LYS A 166 -2.75 -2.98 -14.02
N SER A 167 -3.00 -3.16 -12.73
CA SER A 167 -2.20 -4.05 -11.87
C SER A 167 -2.37 -5.52 -12.26
N ALA A 168 -1.53 -6.39 -11.68
CA ALA A 168 -1.68 -7.84 -11.82
C ALA A 168 -3.09 -8.33 -11.42
N ASN A 169 -3.68 -7.76 -10.36
CA ASN A 169 -5.07 -8.03 -9.96
C ASN A 169 -6.05 -7.66 -11.08
N ASN A 170 -6.00 -6.41 -11.56
CA ASN A 170 -6.93 -5.94 -12.58
C ASN A 170 -6.75 -6.69 -13.91
N ILE A 171 -5.52 -7.06 -14.27
CA ILE A 171 -5.23 -7.87 -15.47
C ILE A 171 -5.85 -9.27 -15.35
N LEU A 172 -5.68 -9.94 -14.20
CA LEU A 172 -6.25 -11.26 -13.98
C LEU A 172 -7.78 -11.22 -13.96
N GLU A 173 -8.35 -10.28 -13.21
CA GLU A 173 -9.80 -10.04 -13.13
C GLU A 173 -10.41 -9.75 -14.52
N SER A 174 -9.81 -8.82 -15.28
CA SER A 174 -10.30 -8.45 -16.62
C SER A 174 -10.24 -9.63 -17.59
N ARG A 175 -9.23 -10.50 -17.44
CA ARG A 175 -9.12 -11.74 -18.22
C ARG A 175 -10.26 -12.69 -17.89
N ILE A 176 -10.55 -12.93 -16.61
CA ILE A 176 -11.64 -13.81 -16.18
C ILE A 176 -12.99 -13.30 -16.72
N TRP A 177 -13.29 -12.00 -16.54
CA TRP A 177 -14.50 -11.38 -17.09
C TRP A 177 -14.61 -11.58 -18.60
N SER A 178 -13.54 -11.27 -19.34
CA SER A 178 -13.52 -11.42 -20.80
C SER A 178 -13.72 -12.87 -21.24
N THR A 179 -13.14 -13.83 -20.52
CA THR A 179 -13.28 -15.27 -20.81
C THR A 179 -14.73 -15.74 -20.70
N ILE A 180 -15.51 -15.19 -19.76
CA ILE A 180 -16.94 -15.50 -19.62
C ILE A 180 -17.84 -14.58 -20.46
N GLY A 181 -17.26 -13.79 -21.37
CA GLY A 181 -17.99 -12.91 -22.27
C GLY A 181 -18.53 -11.63 -21.62
N GLN A 182 -18.06 -11.27 -20.43
CA GLN A 182 -18.49 -10.08 -19.69
C GLN A 182 -17.45 -8.97 -19.81
N THR A 183 -17.91 -7.72 -19.93
CA THR A 183 -17.04 -6.52 -19.96
C THR A 183 -17.60 -5.42 -19.07
N PRO A 184 -17.72 -5.64 -17.74
CA PRO A 184 -18.44 -4.74 -16.84
C PRO A 184 -17.85 -3.32 -16.79
N TRP A 185 -16.57 -3.15 -17.16
CA TRP A 185 -15.96 -1.82 -17.27
C TRP A 185 -16.41 -1.00 -18.47
N ALA A 186 -16.96 -1.63 -19.51
CA ALA A 186 -17.33 -1.02 -20.80
C ALA A 186 -18.76 -0.47 -20.80
N GLU A 187 -19.60 -0.93 -19.87
CA GLU A 187 -20.94 -0.41 -19.69
C GLU A 187 -20.91 1.02 -19.14
N PRO A 188 -21.80 1.91 -19.61
CA PRO A 188 -22.00 3.22 -18.98
C PRO A 188 -22.24 3.06 -17.47
N ALA A 189 -21.69 3.97 -16.66
CA ALA A 189 -21.81 3.92 -15.20
C ALA A 189 -23.28 3.87 -14.70
N THR A 190 -24.24 4.28 -15.55
CA THR A 190 -25.68 4.23 -15.29
C THR A 190 -26.31 2.84 -15.49
N LEU A 191 -25.59 1.87 -16.07
CA LEU A 191 -26.05 0.50 -16.33
C LEU A 191 -25.31 -0.55 -15.49
N SER A 192 -24.14 -0.23 -14.94
CA SER A 192 -23.27 -1.15 -14.21
C SER A 192 -22.92 -0.63 -12.81
N GLU A 193 -23.94 -0.27 -12.02
CA GLU A 193 -23.74 0.20 -10.63
C GLU A 193 -23.09 -0.88 -9.73
N TRP A 194 -23.24 -2.15 -10.11
CA TRP A 194 -22.64 -3.26 -9.39
C TRP A 194 -21.12 -3.34 -9.57
N TYR A 195 -20.53 -2.79 -10.64
CA TYR A 195 -19.09 -2.83 -10.87
C TYR A 195 -18.41 -1.52 -10.47
N THR A 196 -17.80 -1.51 -9.28
CA THR A 196 -17.17 -0.33 -8.68
C THR A 196 -15.69 -0.24 -9.03
N LYS A 197 -15.29 0.89 -9.62
CA LYS A 197 -13.88 1.20 -9.94
C LYS A 197 -13.23 1.94 -8.78
N HIS A 198 -12.21 1.35 -8.15
CA HIS A 198 -11.49 1.93 -7.01
C HIS A 198 -9.97 1.84 -7.20
N ILE A 199 -9.37 2.87 -7.80
CA ILE A 199 -7.93 2.94 -8.10
C ILE A 199 -7.15 3.17 -6.80
N ALA A 200 -6.68 2.08 -6.20
CA ALA A 200 -5.86 2.10 -4.99
C ALA A 200 -4.96 0.85 -4.90
N PHE A 201 -4.00 0.91 -3.97
CA PHE A 201 -3.19 -0.24 -3.58
C PHE A 201 -4.02 -1.40 -3.02
N PRO A 202 -3.54 -2.66 -3.11
CA PRO A 202 -4.32 -3.84 -2.77
C PRO A 202 -5.01 -3.76 -1.40
N ALA A 203 -4.27 -3.43 -0.35
CA ALA A 203 -4.83 -3.38 1.00
C ALA A 203 -5.93 -2.31 1.15
N LYS A 204 -5.72 -1.12 0.56
CA LYS A 204 -6.72 -0.04 0.60
C LYS A 204 -7.98 -0.40 -0.20
N ALA A 205 -7.81 -1.04 -1.36
CA ALA A 205 -8.92 -1.52 -2.17
C ALA A 205 -9.72 -2.61 -1.46
N LEU A 206 -9.04 -3.55 -0.79
CA LEU A 206 -9.70 -4.59 0.01
C LEU A 206 -10.46 -3.99 1.21
N LYS A 207 -9.89 -3.00 1.92
CA LYS A 207 -10.62 -2.27 2.99
C LYS A 207 -11.90 -1.66 2.47
N GLU A 208 -11.85 -1.05 1.29
CA GLU A 208 -13.04 -0.45 0.70
C GLU A 208 -14.07 -1.51 0.31
N ALA A 209 -13.63 -2.64 -0.25
CA ALA A 209 -14.51 -3.77 -0.55
C ALA A 209 -15.19 -4.33 0.70
N CYS A 210 -14.49 -4.38 1.84
CA CYS A 210 -15.05 -4.78 3.13
C CYS A 210 -16.17 -3.82 3.57
N LYS A 211 -15.96 -2.50 3.46
CA LYS A 211 -16.95 -1.50 3.88
C LYS A 211 -18.23 -1.56 3.08
N ILE A 212 -18.13 -1.78 1.77
CA ILE A 212 -19.29 -1.81 0.88
C ILE A 212 -19.88 -3.22 0.70
N GLY A 213 -19.23 -4.25 1.27
CA GLY A 213 -19.63 -5.65 1.11
C GLY A 213 -19.54 -6.12 -0.34
N ALA A 214 -18.49 -5.74 -1.06
CA ALA A 214 -18.28 -6.12 -2.46
C ALA A 214 -17.39 -7.35 -2.60
N TYR A 215 -17.66 -8.15 -3.64
CA TYR A 215 -16.72 -9.14 -4.14
C TYR A 215 -15.49 -8.46 -4.74
N THR A 216 -14.32 -9.04 -4.58
CA THR A 216 -13.08 -8.50 -5.17
C THR A 216 -12.03 -9.60 -5.32
N LEU A 217 -11.11 -9.38 -6.27
CA LEU A 217 -9.95 -10.24 -6.45
C LEU A 217 -8.72 -9.60 -5.79
N VAL A 218 -8.15 -10.27 -4.80
CA VAL A 218 -7.00 -9.77 -4.03
C VAL A 218 -5.84 -10.76 -4.09
N ASP A 219 -4.60 -10.26 -4.02
CA ASP A 219 -3.45 -11.14 -3.86
C ASP A 219 -3.51 -11.85 -2.51
N ARG A 220 -3.11 -13.13 -2.49
CA ARG A 220 -3.20 -13.96 -1.28
C ARG A 220 -2.39 -13.38 -0.12
N GLY A 221 -1.26 -12.72 -0.40
CA GLY A 221 -0.41 -12.09 0.61
C GLY A 221 -1.12 -10.96 1.37
N THR A 222 -1.84 -10.10 0.64
CA THR A 222 -2.65 -9.01 1.19
C THR A 222 -3.85 -9.55 1.95
N TRP A 223 -4.55 -10.56 1.42
CA TRP A 223 -5.66 -11.20 2.14
C TRP A 223 -5.22 -11.75 3.50
N LEU A 224 -4.15 -12.55 3.52
CA LEU A 224 -3.63 -13.13 4.77
C LEU A 224 -3.18 -12.05 5.76
N GLN A 225 -2.54 -10.98 5.27
CA GLN A 225 -2.13 -9.87 6.12
C GLN A 225 -3.33 -9.17 6.76
N MET A 226 -4.32 -8.78 5.96
CA MET A 226 -5.46 -8.05 6.49
C MET A 226 -6.39 -8.90 7.36
N CYS A 227 -6.45 -10.21 7.14
CA CYS A 227 -7.10 -11.14 8.06
C CYS A 227 -6.39 -11.17 9.43
N ASN A 228 -5.06 -11.17 9.46
CA ASN A 228 -4.30 -11.11 10.70
C ASN A 228 -4.55 -9.78 11.44
N ASP A 229 -4.57 -8.67 10.70
CA ASP A 229 -4.83 -7.34 11.25
C ASP A 229 -6.32 -7.15 11.67
N ASN A 230 -7.16 -8.19 11.49
CA ASN A 230 -8.61 -8.19 11.74
C ASN A 230 -9.35 -7.08 10.97
N GLU A 231 -8.86 -6.73 9.78
CA GLU A 231 -9.40 -5.66 8.92
C GLU A 231 -10.37 -6.18 7.85
N CYS A 232 -10.52 -7.50 7.73
CA CYS A 232 -11.40 -8.19 6.78
C CYS A 232 -12.74 -8.63 7.39
N VAL A 233 -13.22 -7.96 8.43
CA VAL A 233 -14.47 -8.32 9.13
C VAL A 233 -15.64 -8.36 8.16
N GLY A 234 -16.43 -9.44 8.20
CA GLY A 234 -17.60 -9.62 7.36
C GLY A 234 -17.28 -10.10 5.93
N MET A 235 -16.03 -10.42 5.63
CA MET A 235 -15.59 -11.00 4.37
C MET A 235 -15.15 -12.45 4.54
N MET A 236 -15.26 -13.24 3.48
CA MET A 236 -14.75 -14.61 3.40
C MET A 236 -14.11 -14.88 2.03
N CYS A 237 -13.26 -15.90 1.99
CA CYS A 237 -12.67 -16.39 0.76
C CYS A 237 -13.59 -17.43 0.12
N PHE A 238 -14.04 -17.16 -1.12
CA PHE A 238 -14.88 -18.07 -1.91
C PHE A 238 -14.06 -19.01 -2.78
N LYS A 239 -12.86 -18.58 -3.19
CA LYS A 239 -11.93 -19.42 -3.94
C LYS A 239 -10.50 -18.98 -3.66
N GLU A 240 -9.68 -19.91 -3.23
CA GLU A 240 -8.25 -19.71 -3.10
C GLU A 240 -7.53 -20.13 -4.39
N GLY A 241 -6.56 -19.32 -4.82
CA GLY A 241 -5.63 -19.73 -5.87
C GLY A 241 -4.69 -20.81 -5.34
N SER A 242 -4.46 -21.85 -6.13
CA SER A 242 -3.56 -22.93 -5.75
C SER A 242 -2.13 -22.41 -5.60
N ILE A 243 -1.48 -22.88 -4.54
CA ILE A 243 -0.07 -22.62 -4.26
C ILE A 243 0.77 -23.82 -4.73
N THR A 244 0.15 -24.90 -5.23
CA THR A 244 0.90 -26.06 -5.69
C THR A 244 1.87 -25.62 -6.76
N TRP A 245 3.14 -25.68 -6.39
CA TRP A 245 4.23 -25.90 -7.31
C TRP A 245 3.91 -27.26 -7.93
N ASP A 246 3.18 -27.28 -9.04
CA ASP A 246 3.01 -28.55 -9.75
C ASP A 246 4.41 -29.12 -9.97
N GLU A 247 4.59 -30.43 -9.78
CA GLU A 247 5.83 -31.09 -10.18
C GLU A 247 6.14 -30.85 -11.67
N ASP A 248 5.13 -30.48 -12.47
CA ASP A 248 5.24 -29.97 -13.84
C ASP A 248 6.02 -28.64 -13.97
N GLN A 249 6.17 -27.85 -12.90
CA GLN A 249 7.02 -26.65 -12.88
C GLN A 249 8.51 -26.96 -12.73
N LYS A 250 8.89 -28.21 -12.38
CA LYS A 250 10.29 -28.69 -12.47
C LYS A 250 10.71 -29.03 -13.91
N SER A 251 9.80 -28.90 -14.87
CA SER A 251 10.15 -29.08 -16.28
C SER A 251 11.05 -27.91 -16.70
N HIS A 252 12.25 -28.24 -17.19
CA HIS A 252 13.23 -27.30 -17.72
C HIS A 252 12.78 -26.59 -19.02
N ASP A 253 11.49 -26.65 -19.37
CA ASP A 253 10.92 -25.92 -20.50
C ASP A 253 10.64 -24.47 -20.07
N VAL A 254 11.72 -23.69 -20.03
CA VAL A 254 11.74 -22.25 -19.77
C VAL A 254 11.06 -21.46 -20.91
N THR A 255 10.67 -22.14 -21.99
CA THR A 255 9.99 -21.54 -23.13
C THR A 255 8.51 -21.39 -22.87
N LEU A 256 7.97 -20.19 -23.18
CA LEU A 256 6.57 -19.78 -22.98
C LEU A 256 5.51 -20.76 -23.48
N SER A 257 5.83 -21.79 -24.28
CA SER A 257 4.90 -22.76 -24.86
C SER A 257 3.95 -23.41 -23.86
N ARG A 258 4.36 -23.63 -22.60
CA ARG A 258 3.51 -24.25 -21.56
C ARG A 258 2.87 -23.24 -20.59
N ALA A 259 3.38 -22.01 -20.51
CA ALA A 259 2.80 -20.91 -19.72
C ALA A 259 1.44 -20.39 -20.26
N TYR A 260 1.02 -20.84 -21.46
CA TYR A 260 -0.28 -20.52 -22.07
C TYR A 260 -1.44 -21.38 -21.55
N GLN A 261 -1.16 -22.51 -20.91
CA GLN A 261 -2.23 -23.30 -20.30
C GLN A 261 -2.62 -22.59 -19.00
N LEU A 262 -3.86 -22.10 -18.97
CA LEU A 262 -4.52 -21.72 -17.73
C LEU A 262 -4.28 -22.85 -16.75
N ASP A 263 -3.60 -22.56 -15.64
CA ASP A 263 -3.60 -23.48 -14.51
C ASP A 263 -5.06 -23.79 -14.18
N GLY A 264 -5.38 -25.03 -13.84
CA GLY A 264 -6.76 -25.51 -13.72
C GLY A 264 -7.64 -24.68 -12.78
N ASP A 265 -7.07 -23.81 -11.94
CA ASP A 265 -7.77 -22.92 -11.01
C ASP A 265 -8.10 -21.51 -11.55
N GLY A 266 -7.48 -21.07 -12.65
CA GLY A 266 -7.66 -19.73 -13.24
C GLY A 266 -7.28 -18.53 -12.35
N LEU A 267 -6.63 -18.77 -11.20
CA LEU A 267 -6.35 -17.75 -10.16
C LEU A 267 -4.86 -17.45 -9.99
N ARG A 268 -4.03 -17.97 -10.89
CA ARG A 268 -2.59 -17.76 -10.89
C ARG A 268 -2.20 -16.81 -12.02
N ASN A 269 -1.34 -15.84 -11.70
CA ASN A 269 -0.80 -14.93 -12.69
C ASN A 269 0.71 -15.15 -12.86
N PRO A 270 1.19 -15.62 -14.02
CA PRO A 270 2.61 -15.83 -14.24
C PRO A 270 3.34 -14.49 -14.34
N ALA A 271 4.35 -14.32 -13.48
CA ALA A 271 5.31 -13.25 -13.58
C ALA A 271 6.38 -13.65 -14.60
N CYS A 272 6.51 -12.88 -15.68
CA CYS A 272 7.47 -13.14 -16.73
C CYS A 272 8.53 -12.05 -16.78
N ALA A 273 9.81 -12.45 -16.79
CA ALA A 273 10.93 -11.59 -17.09
C ALA A 273 11.11 -11.38 -18.59
N LEU A 274 11.41 -10.14 -18.94
CA LEU A 274 11.82 -9.68 -20.26
C LEU A 274 13.15 -8.98 -20.13
N VAL A 275 14.15 -9.44 -20.88
CA VAL A 275 15.47 -8.80 -20.95
C VAL A 275 15.47 -7.76 -22.07
N SER A 276 16.01 -6.58 -21.80
CA SER A 276 16.21 -5.54 -22.82
C SER A 276 17.27 -5.99 -23.85
N PRO A 277 17.03 -5.83 -25.16
CA PRO A 277 18.07 -6.04 -26.16
C PRO A 277 19.24 -5.06 -26.00
N GLU A 278 19.01 -3.94 -25.31
CA GLU A 278 19.97 -2.88 -25.04
C GLU A 278 20.32 -2.77 -23.54
N ALA A 279 20.21 -3.88 -22.81
CA ALA A 279 20.64 -3.95 -21.41
C ALA A 279 22.11 -3.55 -21.25
N THR A 280 22.40 -2.81 -20.18
CA THR A 280 23.73 -2.26 -19.86
C THR A 280 24.78 -3.35 -19.74
N ASP A 281 24.45 -4.43 -19.03
CA ASP A 281 25.20 -5.70 -19.00
C ASP A 281 24.21 -6.82 -19.31
N LYS A 282 24.01 -7.08 -20.60
CA LYS A 282 23.04 -8.09 -21.08
C LYS A 282 23.33 -9.48 -20.51
N ALA A 283 24.60 -9.87 -20.41
CA ALA A 283 24.97 -11.18 -19.88
C ALA A 283 24.61 -11.29 -18.39
N LEU A 284 24.78 -10.22 -17.60
CA LEU A 284 24.34 -10.19 -16.21
C LEU A 284 22.81 -10.22 -16.08
N ALA A 285 22.10 -9.52 -16.95
CA ALA A 285 20.64 -9.52 -16.97
C ALA A 285 20.06 -10.90 -17.31
N GLU A 286 20.61 -11.58 -18.33
CA GLU A 286 20.26 -12.95 -18.67
C GLU A 286 20.63 -13.94 -17.55
N ALA A 287 21.80 -13.76 -16.92
CA ALA A 287 22.21 -14.57 -15.78
C ALA A 287 21.26 -14.43 -14.59
N PHE A 288 20.80 -13.21 -14.27
CA PHE A 288 19.80 -13.01 -13.22
C PHE A 288 18.50 -13.75 -13.55
N VAL A 289 17.95 -13.56 -14.75
CA VAL A 289 16.70 -14.18 -15.16
C VAL A 289 16.78 -15.71 -15.14
N ASN A 290 17.87 -16.27 -15.63
CA ASN A 290 18.08 -17.72 -15.63
C ASN A 290 18.28 -18.26 -14.21
N TRP A 291 19.09 -17.60 -13.39
CA TRP A 291 19.32 -18.01 -12.01
C TRP A 291 18.03 -17.97 -11.17
N VAL A 292 17.15 -16.98 -11.41
CA VAL A 292 15.84 -16.96 -10.74
C VAL A 292 15.00 -18.20 -11.08
N ALA A 293 15.15 -18.75 -12.28
CA ALA A 293 14.44 -19.95 -12.73
C ALA A 293 15.09 -21.27 -12.25
N TRP A 294 16.27 -21.25 -11.61
CA TRP A 294 16.92 -22.46 -11.11
C TRP A 294 16.30 -22.93 -9.79
N ASP A 295 16.12 -24.25 -9.65
CA ASP A 295 15.55 -24.89 -8.47
C ASP A 295 16.39 -24.59 -7.20
N ASP A 296 17.71 -24.69 -7.31
CA ASP A 296 18.72 -24.40 -6.28
C ASP A 296 19.20 -22.94 -6.28
N GLY A 297 18.61 -22.11 -7.14
CA GLY A 297 18.88 -20.67 -7.24
C GLY A 297 17.74 -19.84 -6.68
N GLY A 298 17.13 -19.00 -7.52
CA GLY A 298 16.09 -18.09 -7.06
C GLY A 298 14.77 -18.76 -6.70
N GLN A 299 14.50 -20.00 -7.14
CA GLN A 299 13.30 -20.72 -6.68
C GLN A 299 13.39 -21.08 -5.20
N ASP A 300 14.56 -21.49 -4.70
CA ASP A 300 14.79 -21.72 -3.27
C ASP A 300 14.59 -20.42 -2.45
N VAL A 301 15.07 -19.29 -2.98
CA VAL A 301 14.83 -17.97 -2.37
C VAL A 301 13.34 -17.62 -2.35
N LEU A 302 12.58 -17.94 -3.41
CA LEU A 302 11.14 -17.71 -3.43
C LEU A 302 10.38 -18.59 -2.43
N CYS A 303 10.80 -19.85 -2.27
CA CYS A 303 10.24 -20.78 -1.29
C CYS A 303 10.50 -20.28 0.13
N SER A 304 11.77 -20.05 0.49
CA SER A 304 12.16 -19.53 1.80
C SER A 304 11.52 -18.18 2.11
N PHE A 305 11.49 -17.24 1.16
CA PHE A 305 10.84 -15.94 1.36
C PHE A 305 9.35 -16.06 1.69
N ARG A 306 8.63 -17.00 1.05
CA ARG A 306 7.21 -17.25 1.33
C ARG A 306 7.01 -17.90 2.70
N GLU A 307 7.90 -18.82 3.08
CA GLU A 307 7.88 -19.47 4.39
C GLU A 307 8.22 -18.50 5.51
N ASP A 308 9.24 -17.67 5.35
CA ASP A 308 9.67 -16.64 6.29
C ASP A 308 8.58 -15.60 6.51
N ILE A 309 7.94 -15.12 5.44
CA ILE A 309 6.78 -14.23 5.55
C ILE A 309 5.65 -14.92 6.33
N ALA A 310 5.35 -16.18 6.02
CA ALA A 310 4.28 -16.91 6.71
C ALA A 310 4.61 -17.17 8.19
N ALA A 311 5.87 -17.45 8.52
CA ALA A 311 6.35 -17.70 9.87
C ALA A 311 6.43 -16.41 10.70
N MET A 312 7.00 -15.34 10.14
CA MET A 312 7.04 -14.01 10.76
C MET A 312 5.61 -13.51 11.06
N LYS A 313 4.69 -13.68 10.11
CA LYS A 313 3.27 -13.31 10.30
C LYS A 313 2.57 -14.16 11.36
N ARG A 314 2.88 -15.47 11.47
CA ARG A 314 2.39 -16.32 12.56
C ARG A 314 2.87 -15.85 13.93
N ARG A 315 4.16 -15.51 14.05
CA ARG A 315 4.75 -15.00 15.31
C ARG A 315 4.16 -13.65 15.74
N VAL A 316 3.90 -12.76 14.79
CA VAL A 316 3.24 -11.48 15.06
C VAL A 316 1.81 -11.71 15.55
N ALA A 317 1.04 -12.59 14.89
CA ALA A 317 -0.32 -12.92 15.30
C ALA A 317 -0.37 -13.60 16.69
N GLU A 318 0.58 -14.48 17.01
CA GLU A 318 0.70 -15.08 18.35
C GLU A 318 0.94 -14.00 19.42
N MET A 319 1.91 -13.11 19.20
CA MET A 319 2.24 -12.02 20.11
C MET A 319 1.05 -11.06 20.32
N GLU A 320 0.31 -10.75 19.25
CA GLU A 320 -0.90 -9.91 19.34
C GLU A 320 -2.04 -10.62 20.06
N SER A 321 -2.23 -11.94 19.84
CA SER A 321 -3.23 -12.74 20.55
C SER A 321 -2.90 -12.87 22.04
N GLU A 322 -1.61 -12.98 22.38
CA GLU A 322 -1.14 -13.00 23.76
C GLU A 322 -1.34 -11.63 24.41
N ALA A 323 -1.03 -10.55 23.71
CA ALA A 323 -1.32 -9.19 24.16
C ALA A 323 -2.82 -8.93 24.35
N ALA A 324 -3.68 -9.49 23.48
CA ALA A 324 -5.13 -9.39 23.61
C ALA A 324 -5.65 -10.19 24.81
N ARG A 325 -5.17 -11.44 24.99
CA ARG A 325 -5.49 -12.26 26.18
C ARG A 325 -5.05 -11.61 27.47
N LEU A 326 -3.87 -10.98 27.49
CA LEU A 326 -3.38 -10.25 28.66
C LEU A 326 -4.28 -9.04 28.96
N ARG A 327 -4.75 -8.31 27.94
CA ARG A 327 -5.71 -7.21 28.12
C ARG A 327 -7.07 -7.70 28.64
N GLU A 328 -7.52 -8.86 28.19
CA GLU A 328 -8.80 -9.45 28.61
C GLU A 328 -8.74 -10.09 30.01
N MET A 329 -7.61 -10.71 30.37
CA MET A 329 -7.36 -11.14 31.75
C MET A 329 -7.23 -9.95 32.70
N GLN A 330 -6.58 -8.86 32.27
CA GLN A 330 -6.55 -7.61 33.04
C GLN A 330 -7.95 -7.05 33.27
N SER A 331 -8.84 -7.11 32.27
CA SER A 331 -10.22 -6.64 32.44
C SER A 331 -11.09 -7.56 33.31
N GLN A 332 -10.82 -8.87 33.34
CA GLN A 332 -11.51 -9.81 34.24
C GLN A 332 -11.01 -9.74 35.69
N PHE A 333 -9.72 -9.47 35.91
CA PHE A 333 -9.17 -9.28 37.27
C PHE A 333 -9.72 -8.01 37.94
N ASP A 334 -10.07 -7.00 37.15
CA ASP A 334 -10.77 -5.80 37.62
C ASP A 334 -12.26 -6.05 37.94
N GLY A 335 -12.82 -7.22 37.58
CA GLY A 335 -14.23 -7.57 37.76
C GLY A 335 -14.58 -8.45 38.97
N GLN A 336 -13.60 -9.02 39.67
CA GLN A 336 -13.85 -10.03 40.73
C GLN A 336 -13.51 -9.60 42.17
N ASN A 337 -13.26 -8.32 42.44
CA ASN A 337 -13.08 -7.86 43.83
C ASN A 337 -13.75 -6.48 44.06
N PRO A 338 -15.08 -6.43 44.32
CA PRO A 338 -15.81 -5.17 44.43
C PRO A 338 -15.56 -4.36 45.71
N GLU A 339 -14.80 -4.88 46.68
CA GLU A 339 -14.67 -4.26 48.01
C GLU A 339 -13.27 -3.78 48.41
N GLU A 340 -12.24 -3.89 47.55
CA GLU A 340 -10.90 -3.33 47.88
C GLU A 340 -10.22 -2.48 46.80
N ARG A 341 -10.84 -2.22 45.64
CA ARG A 341 -10.26 -1.30 44.64
C ARG A 341 -11.30 -0.43 43.96
N GLY A 342 -11.62 0.69 44.61
CA GLY A 342 -12.34 1.80 43.97
C GLY A 342 -11.40 2.77 43.25
N GLY A 343 -11.46 2.79 41.92
CA GLY A 343 -11.59 4.03 41.14
C GLY A 343 -10.35 4.67 40.47
N GLU A 344 -10.05 4.30 39.22
CA GLU A 344 -9.54 5.26 38.22
C GLU A 344 -10.70 6.16 37.74
N GLY A 345 -11.10 7.06 38.63
CA GLY A 345 -12.14 8.07 38.39
C GLY A 345 -12.09 9.22 39.39
N SER A 346 -11.46 9.01 40.54
CA SER A 346 -11.05 10.06 41.46
C SER A 346 -9.89 9.56 42.34
N ARG A 347 -8.69 9.37 41.75
CA ARG A 347 -7.47 9.36 42.58
C ARG A 347 -7.47 10.64 43.40
N SER A 348 -7.41 10.51 44.72
CA SER A 348 -7.28 11.66 45.61
C SER A 348 -6.06 12.48 45.16
N ARG A 349 -6.02 13.76 45.51
CA ARG A 349 -4.85 14.59 45.22
C ARG A 349 -3.57 13.94 45.78
N GLU A 350 -3.70 13.29 46.93
CA GLU A 350 -2.65 12.55 47.62
C GLU A 350 -2.13 11.36 46.79
N ASP A 351 -3.00 10.54 46.20
CA ASP A 351 -2.57 9.39 45.36
C ASP A 351 -1.82 9.80 44.08
N ARG A 352 -2.18 10.95 43.49
CA ARG A 352 -1.47 11.47 42.31
C ARG A 352 -0.13 12.08 42.69
N GLU A 353 -0.06 12.74 43.84
CA GLU A 353 1.17 13.29 44.38
C GLU A 353 2.14 12.16 44.74
N ASP A 354 1.66 11.03 45.29
CA ASP A 354 2.48 9.85 45.59
C ASP A 354 2.98 9.15 44.32
N VAL A 355 2.13 8.98 43.30
CA VAL A 355 2.57 8.41 42.01
C VAL A 355 3.58 9.34 41.32
N ASP A 356 3.36 10.65 41.37
CA ASP A 356 4.28 11.62 40.79
C ASP A 356 5.61 11.69 41.57
N ALA A 357 5.59 11.53 42.90
CA ALA A 357 6.78 11.48 43.76
C ALA A 357 7.66 10.25 43.49
N ARG A 358 7.07 9.18 42.93
CA ARG A 358 7.78 7.94 42.55
C ARG A 358 8.10 7.86 41.06
N SER A 359 7.83 8.92 40.29
CA SER A 359 7.95 8.90 38.83
C SER A 359 8.98 9.89 38.31
N VAL A 360 9.62 9.54 37.20
CA VAL A 360 10.48 10.44 36.42
C VAL A 360 9.94 10.65 35.01
N PHE A 361 10.21 11.84 34.47
CA PHE A 361 10.08 12.15 33.06
C PHE A 361 11.42 11.91 32.37
N VAL A 362 11.38 11.20 31.25
CA VAL A 362 12.53 10.92 30.39
C VAL A 362 12.26 11.56 29.03
N GLY A 363 13.09 12.52 28.64
CA GLY A 363 12.99 13.20 27.35
C GLY A 363 14.17 12.94 26.43
N ASN A 364 14.00 13.32 25.16
CA ASN A 364 14.94 13.01 24.08
C ASN A 364 15.15 11.50 23.88
N VAL A 365 14.08 10.74 24.10
CA VAL A 365 14.06 9.29 23.89
C VAL A 365 13.98 9.01 22.39
N ASP A 366 14.72 8.00 21.94
CA ASP A 366 14.71 7.59 20.54
C ASP A 366 13.31 7.16 20.07
N TYR A 367 12.94 7.51 18.83
CA TYR A 367 11.62 7.18 18.27
C TYR A 367 11.43 5.67 18.02
N SER A 368 12.51 4.89 17.99
CA SER A 368 12.49 3.42 17.90
C SER A 368 12.61 2.74 19.28
N ALA A 369 12.61 3.50 20.37
CA ALA A 369 12.77 2.94 21.71
C ALA A 369 11.55 2.11 22.13
N THR A 370 11.78 0.90 22.64
CA THR A 370 10.72 0.08 23.22
C THR A 370 10.65 0.25 24.74
N PRO A 371 9.50 -0.01 25.38
CA PRO A 371 9.38 0.07 26.84
C PRO A 371 10.38 -0.84 27.56
N GLU A 372 10.68 -2.02 27.02
CA GLU A 372 11.60 -3.01 27.59
C GLU A 372 13.04 -2.50 27.61
N GLU A 373 13.46 -1.79 26.55
CA GLU A 373 14.79 -1.20 26.46
C GLU A 373 14.96 -0.05 27.45
N ILE A 374 13.95 0.80 27.61
CA ILE A 374 13.94 1.88 28.61
C ILE A 374 13.97 1.27 30.01
N GLN A 375 13.19 0.21 30.25
CA GLN A 375 13.18 -0.49 31.52
C GLN A 375 14.56 -1.11 31.84
N ALA A 376 15.21 -1.73 30.86
CA ALA A 376 16.56 -2.28 31.02
C ALA A 376 17.60 -1.19 31.33
N HIS A 377 17.52 -0.04 30.66
CA HIS A 377 18.42 1.10 30.90
C HIS A 377 18.32 1.61 32.34
N PHE A 378 17.10 1.77 32.85
CA PHE A 378 16.90 2.22 34.23
C PHE A 378 17.15 1.13 35.26
N ASN A 379 16.86 -0.16 34.98
CA ASN A 379 17.19 -1.27 35.90
C ASN A 379 18.69 -1.41 36.16
N ASN A 380 19.55 -1.03 35.19
CA ASN A 380 21.00 -1.13 35.34
C ASN A 380 21.60 -0.06 36.28
N GLY A 381 20.83 0.98 36.66
CA GLY A 381 21.33 2.08 37.51
C GLY A 381 20.36 2.65 38.53
N ALA A 382 19.07 2.28 38.49
CA ALA A 382 18.01 2.66 39.42
C ALA A 382 17.14 1.43 39.68
N GLY A 383 16.58 1.30 40.89
CA GLY A 383 15.89 0.07 41.31
C GLY A 383 14.58 -0.25 40.59
N SER A 384 13.82 -1.18 41.17
CA SER A 384 12.69 -1.85 40.52
C SER A 384 11.61 -0.87 40.00
N ILE A 385 11.24 -1.05 38.72
CA ILE A 385 10.28 -0.24 37.97
C ILE A 385 8.90 -0.90 37.99
N ASN A 386 7.86 -0.13 38.33
CA ASN A 386 6.46 -0.56 38.26
C ASN A 386 5.89 -0.45 36.85
N ARG A 387 6.18 0.66 36.14
CA ARG A 387 5.58 0.95 34.84
C ARG A 387 6.42 1.90 34.00
N VAL A 388 6.52 1.62 32.71
CA VAL A 388 7.06 2.54 31.68
C VAL A 388 5.94 2.94 30.73
N THR A 389 5.81 4.24 30.44
CA THR A 389 4.79 4.77 29.52
C THR A 389 5.43 5.70 28.51
N ILE A 390 5.50 5.29 27.24
CA ILE A 390 5.95 6.12 26.12
C ILE A 390 4.76 6.89 25.56
N LEU A 391 4.87 8.22 25.43
CA LEU A 391 3.77 9.03 24.90
C LEU A 391 3.75 8.98 23.38
N LEU A 392 2.63 8.51 22.84
CA LEU A 392 2.33 8.55 21.41
C LEU A 392 1.52 9.80 21.05
N ASP A 393 1.68 10.26 19.82
CA ASP A 393 0.79 11.27 19.27
C ASP A 393 -0.59 10.68 18.97
N LYS A 394 -1.64 11.34 19.45
CA LYS A 394 -3.01 10.84 19.40
C LYS A 394 -3.57 10.75 17.99
N PHE A 395 -2.99 11.50 17.05
CA PHE A 395 -3.46 11.58 15.66
C PHE A 395 -2.64 10.73 14.70
N THR A 396 -1.34 10.54 14.98
CA THR A 396 -0.42 9.83 14.08
C THR A 396 0.08 8.50 14.62
N GLY A 397 -0.13 8.21 15.91
CA GLY A 397 0.38 7.02 16.58
C GLY A 397 1.90 7.01 16.76
N HIS A 398 2.63 7.99 16.22
CA HIS A 398 4.08 8.07 16.32
C HIS A 398 4.53 8.51 17.72
N PRO A 399 5.66 7.98 18.24
CA PRO A 399 6.19 8.36 19.54
C PRO A 399 6.64 9.82 19.56
N LYS A 400 6.35 10.53 20.66
CA LYS A 400 6.71 11.94 20.83
C LYS A 400 8.14 12.19 21.29
N GLY A 401 8.91 11.13 21.55
CA GLY A 401 10.28 11.22 22.07
C GLY A 401 10.37 11.49 23.58
N TYR A 402 9.30 11.20 24.33
CA TYR A 402 9.27 11.32 25.80
C TYR A 402 8.57 10.11 26.43
N ALA A 403 9.03 9.71 27.61
CA ALA A 403 8.48 8.62 28.40
C ALA A 403 8.35 9.00 29.88
N TYR A 404 7.45 8.33 30.60
CA TYR A 404 7.37 8.35 32.05
C TYR A 404 7.76 6.99 32.61
N VAL A 405 8.59 6.99 33.65
CA VAL A 405 8.99 5.77 34.37
C VAL A 405 8.52 5.92 35.80
N GLU A 406 7.68 5.00 36.25
CA GLU A 406 7.17 4.90 37.62
C GLU A 406 7.95 3.81 38.36
N PHE A 407 8.57 4.17 39.47
CA PHE A 407 9.32 3.23 40.31
C PHE A 407 8.45 2.66 41.43
N SER A 408 8.89 1.51 41.94
CA SER A 408 8.28 0.86 43.12
C SER A 408 8.38 1.73 44.38
N ASP A 409 9.51 2.42 44.56
CA ASP A 409 9.83 3.23 45.73
C ASP A 409 10.31 4.64 45.31
N PRO A 410 9.89 5.72 46.01
CA PRO A 410 10.39 7.08 45.74
C PRO A 410 11.91 7.20 45.90
N SER A 411 12.58 6.34 46.69
CA SER A 411 14.04 6.37 46.83
C SER A 411 14.78 6.17 45.50
N TYR A 412 14.18 5.45 44.55
CA TYR A 412 14.78 5.17 43.24
C TYR A 412 14.73 6.37 42.29
N VAL A 413 13.87 7.36 42.54
CA VAL A 413 13.83 8.60 41.75
C VAL A 413 15.16 9.33 41.87
N ALA A 414 15.75 9.42 43.06
CA ALA A 414 17.05 10.07 43.26
C ALA A 414 18.18 9.37 42.48
N GLN A 415 18.15 8.04 42.40
CA GLN A 415 19.12 7.25 41.63
C GLN A 415 18.92 7.42 40.12
N ALA A 416 17.66 7.44 39.67
CA ALA A 416 17.33 7.67 38.26
C ALA A 416 17.78 9.05 37.76
N LEU A 417 17.80 10.07 38.64
CA LEU A 417 18.31 11.40 38.28
C LEU A 417 19.82 11.43 38.04
N VAL A 418 20.59 10.49 38.60
CA VAL A 418 22.03 10.35 38.31
C VAL A 418 22.27 9.93 36.86
N LEU A 419 21.28 9.27 36.24
CA LEU A 419 21.29 8.87 34.83
C LEU A 419 20.85 9.99 33.87
N ASN A 420 20.65 11.21 34.37
CA ASN A 420 20.43 12.37 33.50
C ASN A 420 21.66 12.59 32.60
N GLU A 421 21.43 12.82 31.31
CA GLU A 421 22.45 12.94 30.25
C GLU A 421 23.20 11.65 29.90
N SER A 422 22.75 10.50 30.43
CA SER A 422 23.28 9.19 29.99
C SER A 422 22.98 8.93 28.51
N GLU A 423 23.87 8.19 27.86
CA GLU A 423 23.70 7.80 26.46
C GLU A 423 22.74 6.61 26.35
N PHE A 424 21.69 6.77 25.54
CA PHE A 424 20.73 5.73 25.19
C PHE A 424 20.49 5.77 23.68
N LYS A 425 20.79 4.66 22.99
CA LYS A 425 20.71 4.54 21.51
C LYS A 425 21.41 5.69 20.76
N GLY A 426 22.60 6.10 21.23
CA GLY A 426 23.38 7.18 20.61
C GLY A 426 22.81 8.59 20.85
N ARG A 427 21.89 8.75 21.79
CA ARG A 427 21.30 10.04 22.19
C ARG A 427 21.37 10.22 23.70
N ASN A 428 21.73 11.42 24.15
CA ASN A 428 21.71 11.75 25.57
C ASN A 428 20.27 11.98 26.02
N ILE A 429 19.80 11.16 26.96
CA ILE A 429 18.44 11.28 27.52
C ILE A 429 18.41 12.33 28.63
N LYS A 430 17.28 13.01 28.77
CA LYS A 430 17.04 13.99 29.82
C LYS A 430 16.11 13.41 30.87
N VAL A 431 16.59 13.23 32.09
CA VAL A 431 15.82 12.66 33.20
C VAL A 431 15.52 13.75 34.23
N VAL A 432 14.24 14.00 34.50
CA VAL A 432 13.79 14.95 35.53
C VAL A 432 12.66 14.35 36.36
N PRO A 433 12.46 14.78 37.62
CA PRO A 433 11.33 14.31 38.41
C PRO A 433 10.02 14.69 37.74
N LYS A 434 9.03 13.81 37.77
CA LYS A 434 7.71 14.10 37.23
C LYS A 434 7.07 15.22 38.07
N ARG A 435 6.46 16.20 37.40
CA ARG A 435 5.72 17.29 38.06
C ARG A 435 4.24 17.12 37.77
N THR A 436 3.41 17.23 38.80
CA THR A 436 1.96 17.25 38.66
C THR A 436 1.54 18.51 37.91
N ASN A 437 0.87 18.34 36.76
CA ASN A 437 0.22 19.46 36.09
C ASN A 437 -1.07 19.80 36.86
N LEU A 438 -1.02 20.82 37.72
CA LEU A 438 -2.21 21.38 38.37
C LEU A 438 -3.15 21.98 37.30
N PRO A 439 -4.38 21.45 37.11
CA PRO A 439 -5.35 22.07 36.22
C PRO A 439 -5.79 23.41 36.81
N GLY A 440 -5.54 24.52 36.11
CA GLY A 440 -6.02 25.85 36.51
C GLY A 440 -4.96 26.95 36.62
N MET A 441 -3.66 26.65 36.50
CA MET A 441 -2.63 27.68 36.34
C MET A 441 -2.26 27.82 34.87
N THR A 442 -3.17 28.43 34.10
CA THR A 442 -2.73 29.26 32.98
C THR A 442 -1.66 30.18 33.56
N ARG A 443 -0.45 30.17 33.00
CA ARG A 443 0.51 31.25 33.20
C ARG A 443 -0.08 32.53 32.60
N GLY A 444 -1.05 33.11 33.27
CA GLY A 444 -1.20 34.54 33.34
C GLY A 444 -0.05 35.08 34.18
N ARG A 445 1.16 35.13 33.60
CA ARG A 445 2.20 36.04 34.06
C ARG A 445 2.53 36.99 32.93
N GLY A 446 1.56 37.86 32.65
CA GLY A 446 1.88 39.24 32.35
C GLY A 446 2.49 39.88 33.61
N GLY A 447 3.56 40.66 33.39
CA GLY A 447 4.24 41.48 34.39
C GLY A 447 5.75 41.26 34.31
N GLY A 448 6.56 42.15 33.75
CA GLY A 448 6.36 43.45 33.14
C GLY A 448 7.74 44.09 32.98
N ARG A 449 7.99 44.78 31.85
CA ARG A 449 9.07 45.78 31.71
C ARG A 449 8.70 46.78 30.61
N GLY A 450 8.36 48.00 31.04
CA GLY A 450 8.43 49.28 30.31
C GLY A 450 7.34 49.52 29.25
N GLY A 451 6.56 50.59 29.26
CA GLY A 451 6.54 51.77 30.11
C GLY A 451 5.55 52.82 29.56
N GLY A 452 5.13 53.75 30.42
CA GLY A 452 4.70 55.09 30.03
C GLY A 452 3.19 55.38 29.98
N GLY A 453 2.68 56.09 30.98
CA GLY A 453 1.62 57.09 30.76
C GLY A 453 0.40 57.01 31.71
N PRO A 454 0.00 58.12 32.36
CA PRO A 454 -0.76 58.13 33.62
C PRO A 454 -2.30 58.13 33.47
N PRO A 455 -3.06 57.87 34.57
CA PRO A 455 -4.50 57.71 34.54
C PRO A 455 -5.24 59.04 34.74
N MET A 456 -6.26 59.30 33.90
CA MET A 456 -7.32 60.29 34.12
C MET A 456 -8.65 59.55 33.86
N ARG A 457 -9.42 59.19 34.89
CA ARG A 457 -10.45 60.03 35.56
C ARG A 457 -11.69 60.30 34.70
N GLY A 458 -12.73 59.49 34.92
CA GLY A 458 -14.11 59.99 35.13
C GLY A 458 -15.12 59.92 33.97
N GLY A 459 -16.38 59.68 34.36
CA GLY A 459 -17.61 59.94 33.58
C GLY A 459 -18.37 58.67 33.19
N ARG A 460 -19.42 58.18 33.89
CA ARG A 460 -20.73 58.75 34.29
C ARG A 460 -21.72 58.91 33.12
N GLY A 461 -22.80 58.11 33.18
CA GLY A 461 -24.11 58.35 32.55
C GLY A 461 -24.24 57.82 31.11
N GLY A 462 -25.37 57.31 30.63
CA GLY A 462 -26.71 57.17 31.19
C GLY A 462 -27.72 56.89 30.06
N PHE A 463 -28.81 56.21 30.41
CA PHE A 463 -30.21 56.31 29.91
C PHE A 463 -30.58 56.22 28.40
N GLY A 464 -31.66 55.45 28.15
CA GLY A 464 -32.64 55.66 27.07
C GLY A 464 -32.87 54.43 26.19
N ARG A 465 -33.94 53.62 26.37
CA ARG A 465 -35.28 53.76 25.73
C ARG A 465 -35.17 54.33 24.30
N GLY A 466 -35.67 53.71 23.23
CA GLY A 466 -36.70 52.69 23.04
C GLY A 466 -37.43 52.99 21.72
N GLY A 467 -38.05 51.98 21.10
CA GLY A 467 -39.10 52.16 20.07
C GLY A 467 -38.72 51.95 18.61
N GLY A 468 -39.40 51.00 17.95
CA GLY A 468 -39.41 50.76 16.49
C GLY A 468 -40.33 51.74 15.74
N PRO A 469 -41.09 51.29 14.73
CA PRO A 469 -40.66 50.83 13.39
C PRO A 469 -41.33 51.68 12.27
N GLY A 470 -40.82 51.60 11.02
CA GLY A 470 -41.63 51.95 9.85
C GLY A 470 -40.90 52.58 8.65
N GLY A 471 -41.08 51.95 7.49
CA GLY A 471 -41.68 52.64 6.34
C GLY A 471 -40.78 53.26 5.26
N SER A 472 -40.60 52.50 4.17
CA SER A 472 -40.84 52.89 2.75
C SER A 472 -40.03 54.01 2.06
N GLY A 473 -39.49 53.70 0.87
CA GLY A 473 -39.51 54.66 -0.25
C GLY A 473 -38.38 54.63 -1.29
N ALA A 474 -38.59 53.87 -2.37
CA ALA A 474 -38.33 54.20 -3.79
C ALA A 474 -36.90 54.31 -4.40
N SER A 475 -36.62 53.34 -5.29
CA SER A 475 -36.25 53.44 -6.73
C SER A 475 -35.59 54.69 -7.32
N TYR A 476 -34.44 54.45 -7.96
CA TYR A 476 -34.05 54.80 -9.34
C TYR A 476 -33.23 53.58 -9.84
N GLY A 477 -33.34 52.97 -11.03
CA GLY A 477 -33.83 53.41 -12.34
C GLY A 477 -32.66 53.51 -13.33
N GLY A 478 -32.50 52.57 -14.28
CA GLY A 478 -31.71 52.77 -15.52
C GLY A 478 -31.00 51.53 -16.13
N GLY A 479 -31.50 51.02 -17.27
CA GLY A 479 -30.79 50.15 -18.25
C GLY A 479 -29.69 50.93 -19.00
N TYR A 480 -28.98 50.46 -20.05
CA TYR A 480 -29.39 49.81 -21.31
C TYR A 480 -28.15 49.39 -22.16
N GLY A 481 -28.33 48.40 -23.07
CA GLY A 481 -27.55 48.18 -24.33
C GLY A 481 -26.46 47.09 -24.26
N GLY A 482 -26.48 45.96 -24.99
CA GLY A 482 -26.71 45.72 -26.43
C GLY A 482 -25.33 45.67 -27.13
N GLY A 483 -24.86 44.68 -27.90
CA GLY A 483 -25.45 43.70 -28.82
C GLY A 483 -24.52 43.68 -30.07
N GLY A 484 -24.18 42.53 -30.64
CA GLY A 484 -23.33 42.50 -31.85
C GLY A 484 -23.00 41.10 -32.35
N GLY A 485 -23.88 40.56 -33.20
CA GLY A 485 -23.61 39.38 -34.04
C GLY A 485 -23.30 39.77 -35.49
N TYR A 486 -22.68 38.85 -36.20
CA TYR A 486 -22.51 38.80 -37.65
C TYR A 486 -22.52 37.29 -37.98
N GLY A 487 -23.38 36.73 -38.82
CA GLY A 487 -24.03 37.26 -40.01
C GLY A 487 -23.66 36.33 -41.16
N ALA A 488 -24.50 35.33 -41.44
CA ALA A 488 -24.40 34.51 -42.65
C ALA A 488 -24.95 35.26 -43.86
N PRO A 489 -24.56 34.87 -45.08
CA PRO A 489 -25.46 34.97 -46.22
C PRO A 489 -25.70 33.63 -46.95
N ARG A 490 -26.89 33.62 -47.55
CA ARG A 490 -27.64 32.58 -48.27
C ARG A 490 -27.04 32.09 -49.59
N GLY A 491 -27.54 30.92 -49.99
CA GLY A 491 -27.88 30.55 -51.39
C GLY A 491 -27.04 29.40 -51.89
N GLY A 492 -27.55 28.34 -52.51
CA GLY A 492 -28.87 27.98 -53.02
C GLY A 492 -28.70 26.76 -53.96
N GLY A 493 -29.77 26.00 -54.21
CA GLY A 493 -29.89 25.11 -55.36
C GLY A 493 -29.30 23.70 -55.20
N GLY A 494 -30.19 22.70 -55.10
CA GLY A 494 -29.82 21.30 -55.35
C GLY A 494 -29.70 21.00 -56.84
N PHE A 495 -29.14 19.84 -57.21
CA PHE A 495 -29.51 19.04 -58.38
C PHE A 495 -28.89 17.64 -58.30
N ARG A 496 -29.62 16.70 -58.92
CA ARG A 496 -29.38 15.25 -59.06
C ARG A 496 -28.22 14.90 -60.00
N GLY A 497 -27.79 13.64 -59.89
CA GLY A 497 -27.20 12.83 -60.98
C GLY A 497 -25.67 12.72 -60.88
N GLY A 498 -25.00 11.61 -61.19
CA GLY A 498 -25.37 10.36 -61.83
C GLY A 498 -24.07 9.64 -62.26
N PHE A 499 -24.15 8.33 -62.37
CA PHE A 499 -23.19 7.36 -62.91
C PHE A 499 -22.08 7.83 -63.89
N ARG A 500 -20.86 7.32 -63.67
CA ARG A 500 -19.92 6.59 -64.58
C ARG A 500 -18.51 6.70 -63.97
N GLY A 501 -17.67 5.67 -63.87
CA GLY A 501 -17.47 4.50 -64.70
C GLY A 501 -16.19 4.67 -65.54
N GLY A 502 -15.14 3.87 -65.27
CA GLY A 502 -13.96 3.70 -66.13
C GLY A 502 -12.65 3.64 -65.34
N ARG A 503 -12.11 2.45 -65.02
CA ARG A 503 -11.26 1.55 -65.83
C ARG A 503 -9.79 1.99 -65.98
N GLY A 504 -8.92 1.05 -65.59
CA GLY A 504 -7.57 0.84 -66.13
C GLY A 504 -6.47 1.41 -65.23
N SER A 505 -5.38 0.72 -64.93
CA SER A 505 -4.89 -0.60 -65.33
C SER A 505 -3.70 -0.93 -64.42
N ARG A 506 -3.51 -2.24 -64.14
CA ARG A 506 -2.25 -3.02 -64.12
C ARG A 506 -0.97 -2.23 -63.78
N GLY A 507 -0.22 -2.50 -62.72
CA GLY A 507 0.18 -3.79 -62.18
C GLY A 507 1.66 -4.03 -62.47
N TYR A 508 2.46 -4.37 -61.46
CA TYR A 508 3.51 -5.40 -61.57
C TYR A 508 4.04 -5.74 -60.18
N ALA A 509 4.31 -7.03 -60.00
CA ALA A 509 4.68 -7.70 -58.77
C ALA A 509 6.20 -8.02 -58.77
N PRO A 510 6.71 -8.99 -58.01
CA PRO A 510 7.75 -8.76 -57.00
C PRO A 510 9.10 -9.37 -57.39
N TYR A 511 10.13 -9.06 -56.60
CA TYR A 511 11.20 -9.99 -56.23
C TYR A 511 11.58 -9.76 -54.77
#